data_AF-A0A0C9ULU5-F1
#
_entry.id   AF-A0A0C9ULU5-F1
#
_cell.length_a   1.000
_cell.length_b   1.000
_cell.length_c   1.000
_cell.angle_alpha   90.00
_cell.angle_beta   90.00
_cell.angle_gamma   90.00
#
_symmetry.space_group_name_H-M   'P 1'
#
loop_
_entity.id
_entity.type
_entity.pdbx_description
1 polymer ?
#
loop_
_entity_poly.entity_id
_entity_poly.type
_entity_poly.pdbx_seq_one_letter_code
_entity_poly.pdbx_strand_id
1 'polypeptide(L)'
;MNIETLLNPAGESCVMEESTDQDIYQAVINAIEARENAETNGGDDVDIDVPVETRPTYREVIQAASLISRYLGSVNSPSARQLEGSLDSFRCQLRSEQPQYMKSTTITNYFTSKARS
;
A
#
# COMPACT_ATOMS: atom_id res chain seq x y z
N MET A 1 38.84 -32.21 5.38
CA MET A 1 37.76 -31.21 5.57
C MET A 1 37.38 -31.22 7.04
N ASN A 2 37.31 -30.04 7.68
CA ASN A 2 37.02 -29.89 9.11
C ASN A 2 35.57 -29.38 9.28
N ILE A 3 34.87 -29.76 10.35
CA ILE A 3 33.50 -29.30 10.61
C ILE A 3 33.43 -27.77 10.76
N GLU A 4 34.48 -27.16 11.29
CA GLU A 4 34.59 -25.70 11.42
C GLU A 4 34.61 -25.00 10.05
N THR A 5 35.19 -25.62 9.02
CA THR A 5 35.20 -25.08 7.64
C THR A 5 33.86 -25.23 6.92
N LEU A 6 32.96 -26.10 7.41
CA LEU A 6 31.59 -26.22 6.90
C LEU A 6 30.61 -25.25 7.58
N LEU A 7 30.87 -24.92 8.85
CA LEU A 7 30.02 -24.02 9.64
C LEU A 7 30.38 -22.55 9.49
N ASN A 8 31.62 -22.23 9.12
CA ASN A 8 32.09 -20.88 8.80
C ASN A 8 32.83 -20.89 7.45
N PRO A 9 32.11 -20.96 6.32
CA PRO A 9 32.73 -20.84 5.01
C PRO A 9 33.39 -19.46 4.89
N ALA A 10 34.68 -19.41 4.57
CA ALA A 10 35.48 -18.19 4.49
C ALA A 10 34.98 -17.16 3.44
N GLY A 11 33.94 -17.48 2.68
CA GLY A 11 33.33 -16.64 1.65
C GLY A 11 31.97 -16.05 2.02
N GLU A 12 31.38 -16.37 3.19
CA GLU A 12 30.09 -15.81 3.61
C GLU A 12 30.28 -14.62 4.57
N SER A 13 31.07 -13.64 4.15
CA SER A 13 30.82 -12.26 4.59
C SER A 13 29.80 -11.69 3.61
N CYS A 14 28.54 -12.08 3.79
CA CYS A 14 27.44 -11.34 3.18
C CYS A 14 27.43 -9.98 3.88
N VAL A 15 28.09 -8.99 3.25
CA VAL A 15 27.84 -7.60 3.56
C VAL A 15 26.36 -7.41 3.25
N MET A 16 25.53 -7.53 4.29
CA MET A 16 24.20 -6.97 4.24
C MET A 16 24.46 -5.47 4.12
N GLU A 17 24.50 -5.00 2.88
CA GLU A 17 24.48 -3.57 2.58
C GLU A 17 23.16 -3.09 3.19
N GLU A 18 23.26 -2.56 4.41
CA GLU A 18 22.14 -2.01 5.14
C GLU A 18 21.64 -0.83 4.31
N SER A 19 20.66 -1.09 3.46
CA SER A 19 19.93 -0.04 2.75
C SER A 19 19.42 0.91 3.81
N THR A 20 19.95 2.13 3.81
CA THR A 20 19.62 3.12 4.81
C THR A 20 18.22 3.64 4.56
N ASP A 21 17.57 4.18 5.60
CA ASP A 21 16.25 4.82 5.46
C ASP A 21 16.26 5.92 4.38
N GLN A 22 17.42 6.52 4.14
CA GLN A 22 17.62 7.53 3.11
C GLN A 22 17.59 6.94 1.69
N ASP A 23 18.13 5.73 1.50
CA ASP A 23 18.07 5.02 0.21
C ASP A 23 16.63 4.63 -0.14
N ILE A 24 15.86 4.22 0.88
CA ILE A 24 14.43 3.92 0.75
C ILE A 24 13.66 5.20 0.38
N TYR A 25 13.90 6.29 1.09
CA TYR A 25 13.27 7.58 0.80
C TYR A 25 13.56 8.03 -0.63
N GLN A 26 14.83 7.97 -1.04
CA GLN A 26 15.24 8.40 -2.38
C GLN A 26 14.64 7.52 -3.48
N ALA A 27 14.56 6.20 -3.28
CA ALA A 27 13.90 5.30 -4.22
C ALA A 27 12.41 5.64 -4.42
N VAL A 28 11.71 6.03 -3.34
CA VAL A 28 10.30 6.42 -3.40
C VAL A 28 10.12 7.74 -4.15
N ILE A 29 10.94 8.75 -3.85
CA ILE A 29 10.88 10.05 -4.55
C ILE A 29 11.16 9.88 -6.04
N ASN A 30 12.22 9.14 -6.40
CA ASN A 30 12.57 8.88 -7.79
C ASN A 30 11.43 8.16 -8.56
N ALA A 31 10.73 7.23 -7.91
CA ALA A 31 9.60 6.53 -8.53
C ALA A 31 8.38 7.43 -8.75
N ILE A 32 8.16 8.41 -7.87
CA ILE A 32 7.09 9.41 -8.03
C ILE A 32 7.41 10.36 -9.18
N GLU A 33 8.63 10.90 -9.22
CA GLU A 33 9.09 11.80 -10.28
C GLU A 33 9.08 11.13 -11.66
N ALA A 34 9.48 9.86 -11.75
CA ALA A 34 9.43 9.10 -13.00
C ALA A 34 8.00 8.89 -13.51
N ARG A 35 7.02 8.74 -12.62
CA ARG A 35 5.60 8.62 -12.99
C ARG A 35 5.04 9.94 -13.52
N GLU A 36 5.35 11.04 -12.84
CA GLU A 36 4.89 12.37 -13.22
C GLU A 36 5.49 12.84 -14.55
N ASN A 37 6.78 12.55 -14.79
CA ASN A 37 7.46 12.86 -16.04
C ASN A 37 7.06 11.94 -17.22
N ALA A 38 6.51 10.75 -16.94
CA ALA A 38 6.00 9.86 -17.98
C ALA A 38 4.62 10.31 -18.52
N GLU A 39 3.85 11.05 -17.73
CA GLU A 39 2.55 11.59 -18.12
C GLU A 39 2.67 12.86 -19.01
N THR A 40 3.86 13.47 -19.09
CA THR A 40 4.09 14.74 -19.81
C THR A 40 4.56 14.60 -21.26
N ASN A 41 4.83 13.38 -21.76
CA ASN A 41 5.39 13.20 -23.11
C ASN A 41 4.46 12.50 -24.11
N GLY A 42 3.14 12.60 -23.89
CA GLY A 42 2.12 12.22 -24.86
C GLY A 42 1.61 13.44 -25.61
N GLY A 43 2.35 13.89 -26.64
CA GLY A 43 1.86 14.91 -27.55
C GLY A 43 0.79 14.36 -28.49
N ASP A 44 -0.40 14.96 -28.49
CA ASP A 44 -1.10 15.45 -29.69
C ASP A 44 -2.24 16.38 -29.25
N ASP A 45 -2.34 17.54 -29.91
CA ASP A 45 -3.30 18.62 -29.68
C ASP A 45 -4.75 18.15 -29.88
N VAL A 46 -5.61 18.24 -28.85
CA VAL A 46 -6.98 18.79 -29.00
C VAL A 46 -7.46 19.36 -27.66
N ASP A 47 -7.73 20.67 -27.68
CA ASP A 47 -8.57 21.41 -26.71
C ASP A 47 -9.84 20.63 -26.34
N ILE A 48 -9.94 20.12 -25.11
CA ILE A 48 -11.01 20.43 -24.16
C ILE A 48 -10.44 20.21 -22.75
N ASP A 49 -10.21 21.31 -22.02
CA ASP A 49 -9.93 21.34 -20.58
C ASP A 49 -11.19 20.88 -19.80
N VAL A 50 -11.55 19.61 -19.95
CA VAL A 50 -12.37 18.93 -18.96
C VAL A 50 -11.35 18.43 -17.92
N PRO A 51 -11.38 18.90 -16.67
CA PRO A 51 -10.60 18.26 -15.64
C PRO A 51 -11.04 16.80 -15.62
N VAL A 52 -10.17 15.91 -16.10
CA VAL A 52 -10.38 14.47 -16.04
C VAL A 52 -10.56 14.18 -14.56
N GLU A 53 -11.80 13.95 -14.14
CA GLU A 53 -12.13 13.71 -12.73
C GLU A 53 -11.44 12.41 -12.33
N THR A 54 -10.24 12.55 -11.78
CA THR A 54 -9.41 11.40 -11.42
C THR A 54 -10.14 10.64 -10.35
N ARG A 55 -10.26 9.31 -10.53
CA ARG A 55 -10.85 8.44 -9.52
C ARG A 55 -10.18 8.72 -8.17
N PRO A 56 -10.96 8.92 -7.09
CA PRO A 56 -10.39 9.23 -5.78
C PRO A 56 -9.42 8.13 -5.35
N THR A 57 -8.29 8.57 -4.82
CA THR A 57 -7.26 7.70 -4.28
C THR A 57 -7.77 6.96 -3.05
N TYR A 58 -7.16 5.80 -2.77
CA TYR A 58 -7.45 5.02 -1.57
C TYR A 58 -7.38 5.86 -0.28
N ARG A 59 -6.39 6.75 -0.20
CA ARG A 59 -6.17 7.64 0.93
C ARG A 59 -7.33 8.62 1.11
N GLU A 60 -7.81 9.23 0.02
CA GLU A 60 -8.94 10.16 0.03
C GLU A 60 -10.22 9.46 0.48
N VAL A 61 -10.47 8.23 0.00
CA VAL A 61 -11.63 7.44 0.42
C VAL A 61 -11.60 7.13 1.93
N ILE A 62 -10.43 6.77 2.49
CA ILE A 62 -10.29 6.53 3.94
C ILE A 62 -10.48 7.83 4.74
N GLN A 63 -9.95 8.95 4.26
CA GLN A 63 -10.11 10.24 4.91
C GLN A 63 -11.57 10.67 4.93
N ALA A 64 -12.28 10.53 3.81
CA ALA A 64 -13.71 10.80 3.71
C ALA A 64 -14.52 9.92 4.67
N ALA A 65 -14.27 8.61 4.69
CA ALA A 65 -14.94 7.69 5.62
C ALA A 65 -14.71 8.09 7.09
N SER A 66 -13.48 8.50 7.44
CA SER A 66 -13.14 8.94 8.79
C SER A 66 -13.83 10.26 9.19
N LEU A 67 -14.01 11.16 8.23
CA LEU A 67 -14.75 12.41 8.42
C LEU A 67 -16.23 12.12 8.67
N ILE A 68 -16.84 11.24 7.88
CA ILE A 68 -18.24 10.86 8.04
C ILE A 68 -18.46 10.16 9.39
N SER A 69 -17.62 9.19 9.77
CA SER A 69 -17.72 8.53 11.08
C SER A 69 -17.68 9.55 12.24
N ARG A 70 -16.83 10.59 12.15
CA ARG A 70 -16.76 11.63 13.18
C ARG A 70 -18.07 12.43 13.29
N TYR A 71 -18.68 12.74 12.15
CA TYR A 71 -19.98 13.39 12.13
C TYR A 71 -21.06 12.49 12.73
N LEU A 72 -21.09 11.20 12.35
CA LEU A 72 -22.06 10.23 12.87
C LEU A 72 -21.94 10.00 14.38
N GLY A 73 -20.73 10.04 14.94
CA GLY A 73 -20.53 9.97 16.40
C GLY A 73 -21.23 11.10 17.17
N SER A 74 -21.51 12.23 16.52
CA SER A 74 -22.29 13.33 17.11
C SER A 74 -23.81 13.19 16.95
N VAL A 75 -24.26 12.26 16.10
CA VAL A 75 -25.69 12.07 15.75
C VAL A 75 -26.18 10.72 16.28
N ASN A 76 -26.93 10.73 17.39
CA ASN A 76 -27.49 9.51 17.96
C ASN A 76 -28.84 9.12 17.33
N SER A 77 -28.84 8.88 16.01
CA SER A 77 -30.02 8.40 15.28
C SER A 77 -29.85 6.94 14.84
N PRO A 78 -30.95 6.17 14.68
CA PRO A 78 -30.88 4.80 14.17
C PRO A 78 -30.19 4.71 12.79
N SER A 79 -30.49 5.65 11.90
CA SER A 79 -29.87 5.73 10.58
C SER A 79 -28.37 6.04 10.65
N ALA A 80 -27.94 6.88 11.59
CA ALA A 80 -26.52 7.17 11.78
C ALA A 80 -25.74 5.94 12.25
N ARG A 81 -26.29 5.16 13.19
CA ARG A 81 -25.67 3.90 13.65
C ARG A 81 -25.58 2.86 12.54
N GLN A 82 -26.61 2.78 11.69
CA GLN A 82 -26.58 1.87 10.53
C GLN A 82 -25.47 2.27 9.55
N LEU A 83 -25.36 3.56 9.22
CA LEU A 83 -24.35 4.06 8.32
C LEU A 83 -22.93 3.89 8.89
N GLU A 84 -22.74 4.09 10.19
CA GLU A 84 -21.49 3.85 10.89
C GLU A 84 -21.05 2.38 10.75
N GLY A 85 -21.96 1.42 11.00
CA GLY A 85 -21.67 0.00 10.80
C GLY A 85 -21.31 -0.35 9.35
N SER A 86 -21.99 0.26 8.36
CA SER A 86 -21.65 0.08 6.95
C SER A 86 -20.27 0.66 6.59
N LEU A 87 -19.94 1.84 7.12
CA LEU A 87 -18.63 2.47 6.90
C LEU A 87 -17.49 1.65 7.52
N ASP A 88 -17.69 1.07 8.70
CA ASP A 88 -16.69 0.21 9.33
C ASP A 88 -16.44 -1.06 8.51
N SER A 89 -17.51 -1.71 8.04
CA SER A 89 -17.39 -2.87 7.14
C SER A 89 -16.63 -2.50 5.86
N PHE A 90 -16.98 -1.37 5.24
CA PHE A 90 -16.33 -0.89 4.03
C PHE A 90 -14.83 -0.58 4.25
N ARG A 91 -14.47 0.04 5.38
CA ARG A 91 -13.07 0.29 5.76
C ARG A 91 -12.28 -1.00 5.95
N CYS A 92 -12.87 -2.03 6.54
CA CYS A 92 -12.26 -3.34 6.67
C CYS A 92 -12.03 -4.00 5.30
N GLN A 93 -13.00 -3.91 4.40
CA GLN A 93 -12.88 -4.40 3.03
C GLN A 93 -11.75 -3.69 2.27
N LEU A 94 -11.74 -2.35 2.31
CA LEU A 94 -10.69 -1.54 1.69
C LEU A 94 -9.28 -1.92 2.17
N ARG A 95 -9.10 -2.23 3.46
CA ARG A 95 -7.81 -2.69 4.00
C ARG A 95 -7.45 -4.11 3.55
N SER A 96 -8.44 -4.96 3.33
CA SER A 96 -8.25 -6.35 2.90
C SER A 96 -7.94 -6.47 1.41
N GLU A 97 -8.39 -5.51 0.59
CA GLU A 97 -8.08 -5.43 -0.84
C GLU A 97 -6.68 -4.84 -1.12
N GLN A 98 -6.09 -4.12 -0.16
CA GLN A 98 -4.75 -3.56 -0.29
C GLN A 98 -3.64 -4.63 -0.52
N PRO A 99 -3.57 -5.73 0.24
CA PRO A 99 -2.56 -6.76 0.00
C PRO A 99 -2.79 -7.59 -1.26
N GLN A 100 -3.97 -7.53 -1.91
CA GLN A 100 -4.20 -8.27 -3.16
C GLN A 100 -3.37 -7.72 -4.34
N TYR A 101 -2.93 -6.46 -4.25
CA TYR A 101 -2.04 -5.84 -5.23
C TYR A 101 -0.55 -5.95 -4.85
N MET A 102 -0.23 -6.49 -3.67
CA MET A 102 1.14 -6.71 -3.25
C MET A 102 1.63 -8.04 -3.83
N LYS A 103 2.72 -7.99 -4.62
CA LYS A 103 3.39 -9.20 -5.10
C LYS A 103 3.78 -10.04 -3.89
N SER A 104 3.44 -11.34 -3.90
CA SER A 104 3.88 -12.26 -2.85
C SER A 104 5.40 -12.23 -2.79
N THR A 105 5.94 -11.75 -1.68
CA THR A 105 7.39 -11.78 -1.41
C THR A 105 7.67 -12.98 -0.51
N THR A 106 8.92 -13.45 -0.49
CA THR A 106 9.34 -14.61 0.31
C THR A 106 8.98 -14.47 1.80
N ILE A 107 8.86 -13.23 2.31
CA ILE A 107 8.47 -12.92 3.69
C ILE A 107 7.01 -13.30 3.98
N THR A 108 6.08 -13.07 3.04
CA THR A 108 4.65 -13.37 3.24
C THR A 108 4.30 -14.86 3.15
N ASN A 109 5.21 -15.71 2.67
CA ASN A 109 4.98 -17.15 2.53
C ASN A 109 5.11 -17.95 3.84
N TYR A 110 5.61 -17.35 4.93
CA TYR A 110 5.77 -18.06 6.21
C TYR A 110 4.45 -18.32 6.95
N PHE A 111 3.36 -17.65 6.57
CA PHE A 111 2.06 -17.74 7.24
C PHE A 111 1.00 -18.46 6.41
N THR A 112 1.36 -19.52 5.69
CA THR A 112 0.35 -20.39 5.08
C THR A 112 -0.49 -21.05 6.17
N SER A 113 -1.72 -20.57 6.35
CA SER A 113 -2.72 -21.19 7.21
C SER A 113 -2.98 -22.61 6.72
N LYS A 114 -2.69 -23.59 7.56
CA LYS A 114 -2.93 -25.00 7.29
C LYS A 114 -4.43 -25.21 7.07
N ALA A 115 -4.83 -25.46 5.82
CA ALA A 115 -6.18 -25.91 5.51
C ALA A 115 -6.48 -27.16 6.36
N ARG A 116 -7.53 -27.10 7.18
CA ARG A 116 -8.02 -28.27 7.91
C ARG A 116 -8.64 -29.20 6.89
N SER A 117 -8.06 -30.40 6.77
CA SER A 117 -8.68 -31.57 6.15
C SER A 117 -9.87 -32.06 6.97
#